data_AF-A0A258SXU3-F1
#
_entry.id   AF-A0A258SXU3-F1
#
_cell.length_a   1.000
_cell.length_b   1.000
_cell.length_c   1.000
_cell.angle_alpha   90.00
_cell.angle_beta   90.00
_cell.angle_gamma   90.00
#
_symmetry.space_group_name_H-M   'P 1'
#
loop_
_entity.id
_entity.type
_entity.pdbx_description
1 polymer ?
#
loop_
_entity_poly.entity_id
_entity_poly.type
_entity_poly.pdbx_seq_one_letter_code
_entity_poly.pdbx_strand_id
1 'polypeptide(L)' 'MISPTVRALFCAFVLLSSYCISSSHAQADDWGCQVLLCLSNPGGPMQFAECVPPVQRLWNELARGRPFPTCSG' A
#
# COMPACT_ATOMS: atom_id res chain seq x y z
N MET A 1 32.12 -34.37 -7.08
CA MET A 1 32.47 -33.37 -6.04
C MET A 1 32.35 -32.01 -6.69
N ILE A 2 31.38 -31.19 -6.28
CA ILE A 2 31.15 -29.87 -6.88
C ILE A 2 32.24 -28.92 -6.35
N SER A 3 32.94 -28.24 -7.24
CA SER A 3 34.05 -27.34 -6.88
C SER A 3 33.58 -26.25 -5.91
N PRO A 4 34.37 -25.90 -4.88
CA PRO A 4 34.03 -24.83 -3.95
C PRO A 4 33.76 -23.49 -4.66
N THR A 5 34.40 -23.27 -5.80
CA THR A 5 34.16 -22.10 -6.66
C THR A 5 32.75 -22.09 -7.26
N VAL A 6 32.27 -23.23 -7.75
CA VAL A 6 30.92 -23.36 -8.33
C VAL A 6 29.84 -23.11 -7.26
N ARG A 7 30.09 -23.56 -6.03
CA ARG A 7 29.17 -23.34 -4.90
C ARG A 7 29.10 -21.87 -4.49
N ALA A 8 30.25 -21.19 -4.43
CA ALA A 8 30.31 -19.76 -4.12
C ALA A 8 29.60 -18.90 -5.17
N LEU A 9 29.80 -19.21 -6.46
CA LEU A 9 29.13 -18.52 -7.56
C LEU A 9 27.61 -18.67 -7.49
N PHE A 10 27.12 -19.87 -7.18
CA PHE A 10 25.68 -20.12 -7.04
C PHE A 10 25.06 -19.33 -5.88
N CYS A 11 25.73 -19.30 -4.72
CA CYS A 11 25.29 -18.50 -3.58
C CYS A 11 25.25 -17.00 -3.89
N ALA A 12 26.28 -16.48 -4.57
CA ALA A 12 26.32 -15.08 -4.97
C ALA A 12 25.17 -14.72 -5.93
N PHE A 13 24.83 -15.62 -6.87
CA PHE A 13 23.72 -15.44 -7.80
C PHE A 13 22.36 -15.39 -7.09
N VAL A 14 22.12 -16.29 -6.13
CA VAL A 14 20.87 -16.32 -5.34
C VAL A 14 20.72 -15.08 -4.47
N LEU A 15 21.81 -14.62 -3.85
CA LEU A 15 21.80 -13.39 -3.05
C LEU A 15 21.51 -12.17 -3.93
N LEU A 16 22.20 -12.02 -5.05
CA LEU A 16 22.01 -10.89 -5.96
C LEU A 16 20.60 -10.81 -6.54
N SER A 17 20.01 -11.97 -6.91
CA SER A 17 18.64 -12.02 -7.42
C SER A 17 17.57 -11.67 -6.37
N SER A 18 17.85 -11.92 -5.09
CA SER A 18 16.96 -11.51 -3.98
C SER A 18 16.90 -9.99 -3.80
N TYR A 19 17.95 -9.26 -4.20
CA TYR A 19 17.97 -7.79 -4.18
C TYR A 19 17.24 -7.15 -5.38
N CYS A 20 16.91 -7.94 -6.41
CA CYS A 20 16.15 -7.47 -7.57
C CYS A 20 14.64 -7.59 -7.39
N ILE A 21 14.15 -7.90 -6.17
CA ILE A 21 12.74 -7.74 -5.83
C ILE A 21 12.48 -6.23 -5.86
N SER A 22 12.12 -5.73 -7.04
CA SER A 22 11.53 -4.41 -7.17
C SER A 22 10.33 -4.41 -6.23
N SER A 23 10.37 -3.58 -5.19
CA SER A 23 9.14 -3.20 -4.51
C SER A 23 8.26 -2.67 -5.63
N SER A 24 7.25 -3.44 -6.01
CA SER A 24 6.17 -2.87 -6.79
C SER A 24 5.71 -1.71 -5.94
N HIS A 25 6.01 -0.48 -6.37
CA HIS A 25 5.25 0.68 -5.93
C HIS A 25 3.85 0.37 -6.45
N ALA A 26 3.11 -0.44 -5.69
CA ALA A 26 1.69 -0.48 -5.76
C ALA A 26 1.33 1.00 -5.66
N GLN A 27 0.82 1.56 -6.75
CA GLN A 27 0.20 2.87 -6.72
C GLN A 27 -1.02 2.67 -5.83
N ALA A 28 -0.80 2.61 -4.53
CA ALA A 28 -1.84 2.57 -3.55
C ALA A 28 -2.56 3.90 -3.76
N ASP A 29 -3.78 3.81 -4.23
CA ASP A 29 -4.67 4.94 -4.27
C ASP A 29 -4.63 5.59 -2.87
N ASP A 30 -4.05 6.79 -2.77
CA ASP A 30 -3.88 7.54 -1.51
C ASP A 30 -5.23 7.85 -0.85
N TRP A 31 -6.34 7.58 -1.55
CA TRP A 31 -7.69 7.68 -1.04
C TRP A 31 -7.87 7.04 0.35
N GLY A 32 -7.29 5.87 0.61
CA GLY A 32 -7.39 5.24 1.93
C GLY A 32 -6.76 6.09 3.05
N CYS A 33 -5.60 6.68 2.77
CA CYS A 33 -4.93 7.60 3.68
C CYS A 33 -5.70 8.92 3.83
N GLN A 34 -6.26 9.44 2.72
CA GLN A 34 -7.09 10.65 2.73
C GLN A 34 -8.36 10.46 3.57
N VAL A 35 -9.03 9.31 3.44
CA VAL A 35 -10.18 8.94 4.28
C VAL A 35 -9.79 8.91 5.76
N LEU A 36 -8.68 8.25 6.11
CA LEU A 36 -8.23 8.16 7.50
C LEU A 36 -7.97 9.55 8.11
N LEU A 37 -7.31 10.42 7.35
CA LEU A 37 -7.03 11.79 7.76
C LEU A 37 -8.32 12.60 7.93
N CYS A 38 -9.24 12.52 6.96
CA CYS A 38 -10.51 13.24 7.01
C CYS A 38 -11.39 12.79 8.18
N LEU A 39 -11.50 11.49 8.45
CA LEU A 39 -12.24 10.96 9.60
C LEU A 39 -11.68 11.43 10.95
N SER A 40 -10.39 11.75 11.01
CA SER A 40 -9.71 12.21 12.23
C SER A 40 -9.99 13.67 12.57
N ASN A 41 -10.69 14.41 11.70
CA ASN A 41 -11.02 15.81 11.95
C ASN A 41 -12.10 15.96 13.05
N PRO A 42 -11.82 16.64 14.18
CA PRO A 42 -12.78 16.82 15.26
C PRO A 42 -14.03 17.63 14.87
N GLY A 43 -13.95 18.49 13.85
CA GLY A 43 -15.13 19.22 13.35
C GLY A 43 -16.01 18.42 12.39
N GLY A 44 -15.67 17.15 12.17
CA GLY A 44 -16.44 16.21 11.36
C GLY A 44 -15.73 15.82 10.06
N PRO A 45 -16.06 14.63 9.53
CA PRO A 45 -15.30 14.03 8.44
C PRO A 45 -15.44 14.74 7.09
N MET A 46 -16.37 15.67 6.96
CA MET A 46 -16.67 16.42 5.73
C MET A 46 -16.62 17.94 5.92
N GLN A 47 -16.02 18.44 7.02
CA GLN A 47 -15.93 19.88 7.28
C GLN A 47 -15.17 20.63 6.18
N PHE A 48 -14.12 20.01 5.63
CA PHE A 48 -13.32 20.56 4.54
C PHE A 48 -13.79 20.01 3.20
N ALA A 49 -13.81 20.86 2.17
CA ALA A 49 -14.32 20.50 0.84
C ALA A 49 -13.53 19.33 0.23
N GLU A 50 -12.22 19.28 0.48
CA GLU A 50 -11.30 18.21 0.05
C GLU A 50 -11.65 16.85 0.68
N CYS A 51 -12.37 16.84 1.81
CA CYS A 51 -12.81 15.64 2.50
C CYS A 51 -14.19 15.15 2.05
N VAL A 52 -14.97 15.95 1.32
CA VAL A 52 -16.31 15.54 0.85
C VAL A 52 -16.23 14.37 -0.15
N PRO A 53 -15.46 14.45 -1.26
CA PRO A 53 -15.37 13.33 -2.20
C PRO A 53 -14.85 12.00 -1.59
N PRO A 54 -13.73 11.96 -0.84
CA PRO A 54 -13.19 10.71 -0.34
C PRO A 54 -14.11 10.05 0.70
N VAL A 55 -14.75 10.83 1.57
CA VAL A 55 -15.66 10.30 2.60
C VAL A 55 -16.99 9.86 1.98
N GLN A 56 -17.47 10.53 0.93
CA GLN A 56 -18.65 10.06 0.21
C GLN A 56 -18.39 8.75 -0.54
N ARG A 57 -17.20 8.60 -1.15
CA ARG A 57 -16.74 7.33 -1.70
C ARG A 57 -16.69 6.24 -0.62
N LEU A 58 -16.18 6.55 0.58
CA LEU A 58 -16.17 5.62 1.71
C LEU A 58 -17.58 5.10 2.01
N TRP A 59 -18.55 6.00 2.19
CA TRP A 59 -19.93 5.59 2.49
C TRP A 59 -20.54 4.72 1.39
N ASN A 60 -20.27 5.04 0.13
CA ASN A 60 -20.75 4.23 -1.01
C ASN A 60 -20.14 2.82 -1.02
N GLU A 61 -18.84 2.68 -0.74
CA GLU A 61 -18.17 1.38 -0.68
C GLU A 61 -18.68 0.55 0.51
N LEU A 62 -18.80 1.17 1.70
CA LEU A 62 -19.35 0.50 2.89
C LEU A 62 -20.80 0.05 2.69
N ALA A 63 -21.64 0.89 2.04
CA ALA A 63 -23.03 0.53 1.70
C ALA A 63 -23.13 -0.67 0.74
N ARG A 64 -22.07 -0.94 -0.03
CA ARG A 64 -21.96 -2.13 -0.92
C ARG A 64 -21.32 -3.34 -0.23
N GLY A 65 -21.05 -3.26 1.08
CA GLY A 65 -20.40 -4.32 1.85
C GLY A 65 -18.91 -4.48 1.53
N ARG A 66 -18.26 -3.46 0.95
CA ARG A 66 -16.82 -3.48 0.68
C ARG A 66 -16.05 -3.25 1.99
N PRO A 67 -14.82 -3.79 2.11
CA PRO A 67 -14.00 -3.56 3.28
C PRO A 67 -13.62 -2.08 3.41
N PHE A 68 -13.33 -1.66 4.64
CA PHE A 68 -12.76 -0.34 4.91
C PHE A 68 -11.43 -0.19 4.15
N PRO A 69 -11.13 0.99 3.56
CA PRO A 69 -9.94 1.16 2.74
C PRO A 69 -8.66 1.04 3.58
N THR A 70 -7.64 0.42 2.98
CA THR A 70 -6.30 0.35 3.58
C THR A 70 -5.47 1.54 3.14
N CYS A 71 -4.70 2.11 4.07
CA CYS A 71 -3.63 3.05 3.77
C CYS A 71 -2.31 2.26 3.79
N SER A 72 -1.70 2.08 2.61
CA SER A 72 -0.39 1.44 2.45
C SER A 72 0.56 2.48 1.87
N GLY A 73 1.34 3.11 2.74
CA GLY A 73 2.40 4.05 2.37
C GLY A 73 3.64 3.37 1.80
#